data_AF-A0A3M2FIJ2-F1
#
_entry.id   AF-A0A3M2FIJ2-F1
#
_cell.length_a   1.000
_cell.length_b   1.000
_cell.length_c   1.000
_cell.angle_alpha   90.00
_cell.angle_beta   90.00
_cell.angle_gamma   90.00
#
_symmetry.space_group_name_H-M   'P 1'
#
loop_
_entity.id
_entity.type
_entity.pdbx_description
1 polymer ?
#
loop_
_entity_poly.entity_id
_entity_poly.type
_entity_poly.pdbx_seq_one_letter_code
_entity_poly.pdbx_strand_id
1 'polypeptide(L)'
;MKKISYYLLMSALCMQLFAQAPNGSKSLLNTQTARTLDAGRFEVRTDMNFFTKLADFVGNQTLKPADFKAVNYWLVNSSAVLTFGVVDHFDITVIPGLYQDTHTPNEYNLPDDIRVFLKAGSFDFANRSMYAGFSIGTRFPLGEDHNYPFTYYASGAVEYGINGMLSYYLDPYLPDRSFNAHLTLGWWNYNEAGTEVYKDKFATVNSNALNYALGFQYPTDLFDFQLEVFGLAYLTQPDEFVYARENWTYVTPSIRYKPFSWFGFNLGVDIRVSPDEDTSNGINKFENVGLPNYTAWKAHLGFEITLLPLTDAVGNTPAAVQQKQFNKRVEFFQEIIEEREKSENIKEELDKLQDEREAAEQELEELKQILEDEGGDL
;
A
#
# COMPACT_ATOMS: atom_id res chain seq x y z
N MET A 1 -8.27 -27.62 22.14
CA MET A 1 -8.08 -26.34 21.41
C MET A 1 -6.61 -25.91 21.34
N LYS A 2 -5.95 -25.43 22.42
CA LYS A 2 -4.56 -24.90 22.36
C LYS A 2 -3.54 -25.69 21.51
N LYS A 3 -3.53 -27.03 21.56
CA LYS A 3 -2.60 -27.85 20.74
C LYS A 3 -2.84 -27.74 19.22
N ILE A 4 -4.09 -27.61 18.78
CA ILE A 4 -4.44 -27.44 17.36
C ILE A 4 -3.97 -26.06 16.87
N SER A 5 -4.06 -25.04 17.72
CA SER A 5 -3.51 -23.70 17.45
C SER A 5 -2.00 -23.73 17.19
N TYR A 6 -1.24 -24.49 17.98
CA TYR A 6 0.20 -24.67 17.75
C TYR A 6 0.51 -25.44 16.47
N TYR A 7 -0.26 -26.47 16.12
CA TYR A 7 -0.07 -27.18 14.86
C TYR A 7 -0.45 -26.33 13.64
N LEU A 8 -1.49 -25.50 13.72
CA LEU A 8 -1.83 -24.52 12.67
C LEU A 8 -0.75 -23.44 12.51
N LEU A 9 -0.22 -22.93 13.62
CA LEU A 9 0.88 -21.96 13.62
C LEU A 9 2.16 -22.58 13.04
N MET A 10 2.51 -23.80 13.46
CA MET A 10 3.63 -24.56 12.89
C MET A 10 3.42 -24.90 11.41
N SER A 11 2.21 -25.29 10.98
CA SER A 11 1.95 -25.56 9.56
C SER A 11 2.01 -24.29 8.71
N ALA A 12 1.56 -23.14 9.24
CA ALA A 12 1.72 -21.84 8.58
C ALA A 12 3.18 -21.39 8.50
N LEU A 13 4.00 -21.75 9.50
CA LEU A 13 5.46 -21.53 9.51
C LEU A 13 6.25 -22.54 8.65
N CYS A 14 5.68 -23.72 8.36
CA CYS A 14 6.31 -24.76 7.55
C CYS A 14 5.83 -24.82 6.09
N MET A 15 4.90 -23.95 5.69
CA MET A 15 4.60 -23.73 4.27
C MET A 15 5.68 -22.79 3.71
N GLN A 16 6.50 -23.32 2.80
CA GLN A 16 7.39 -22.50 1.98
C GLN A 16 6.49 -21.63 1.08
N LEU A 17 6.47 -20.33 1.35
CA LEU A 17 5.59 -19.35 0.72
C LEU A 17 6.40 -18.34 -0.07
N PHE A 18 5.77 -17.79 -1.12
CA PHE A 18 6.44 -17.21 -2.30
C PHE A 18 5.88 -15.83 -2.76
N ALA A 19 6.07 -14.67 -2.05
CA ALA A 19 5.69 -13.24 -2.39
C ALA A 19 6.64 -12.19 -3.06
N GLN A 20 6.14 -11.13 -3.71
CA GLN A 20 6.96 -9.96 -4.13
C GLN A 20 6.47 -8.76 -3.34
N ALA A 21 7.34 -8.05 -2.60
CA ALA A 21 6.95 -7.20 -1.46
C ALA A 21 5.62 -6.46 -1.61
N PRO A 22 4.57 -6.85 -0.86
CA PRO A 22 3.41 -6.01 -0.67
C PRO A 22 3.81 -4.87 0.29
N ASN A 23 2.94 -3.90 0.46
CA ASN A 23 3.25 -2.68 1.22
C ASN A 23 3.37 -2.89 2.76
N GLY A 24 3.59 -1.80 3.49
CA GLY A 24 3.63 -1.81 4.97
C GLY A 24 2.24 -1.84 5.65
N SER A 25 2.18 -1.29 6.86
CA SER A 25 1.00 -1.31 7.75
C SER A 25 -0.34 -1.00 7.07
N LYS A 26 -1.38 -1.77 7.43
CA LYS A 26 -2.78 -1.47 7.08
C LYS A 26 -2.99 -1.17 5.58
N SER A 27 -2.18 -1.74 4.70
CA SER A 27 -2.23 -1.48 3.27
C SER A 27 -3.18 -2.44 2.55
N LEU A 28 -3.55 -2.10 1.32
CA LEU A 28 -4.07 -3.09 0.37
C LEU A 28 -2.90 -3.95 -0.14
N LEU A 29 -3.00 -4.69 -1.26
CA LEU A 29 -1.85 -5.44 -1.77
C LEU A 29 -0.77 -4.44 -2.28
N ASN A 30 -1.19 -3.52 -3.15
CA ASN A 30 -0.29 -2.68 -3.95
C ASN A 30 -0.35 -1.17 -3.59
N THR A 31 -1.31 -0.74 -2.75
CA THR A 31 -1.51 0.66 -2.34
C THR A 31 -1.25 0.87 -0.84
N GLN A 32 -0.42 1.86 -0.48
CA GLN A 32 -0.22 2.26 0.92
C GLN A 32 -1.39 3.12 1.41
N THR A 33 -1.87 2.85 2.62
CA THR A 33 -2.80 3.75 3.31
C THR A 33 -2.02 4.77 4.14
N ALA A 34 -2.55 5.97 4.30
CA ALA A 34 -1.92 7.02 5.09
C ALA A 34 -1.91 6.70 6.59
N ARG A 35 -2.76 5.77 7.07
CA ARG A 35 -2.81 5.36 8.49
C ARG A 35 -1.64 4.44 8.82
N THR A 36 -1.01 4.68 9.96
CA THR A 36 0.07 3.85 10.52
C THR A 36 -0.47 2.70 11.36
N LEU A 37 0.38 1.72 11.66
CA LEU A 37 0.08 0.70 12.67
C LEU A 37 0.02 1.35 14.06
N ASP A 38 -0.91 0.89 14.93
CA ASP A 38 -1.04 1.45 16.28
C ASP A 38 0.22 1.15 17.13
N ALA A 39 0.59 2.07 18.01
CA ALA A 39 1.78 1.94 18.85
C ALA A 39 1.85 0.60 19.62
N GLY A 40 3.02 -0.03 19.59
CA GLY A 40 3.32 -1.31 20.23
C GLY A 40 2.79 -2.55 19.51
N ARG A 41 1.90 -2.43 18.51
CA ARG A 41 1.44 -3.59 17.71
C ARG A 41 2.51 -4.07 16.75
N PHE A 42 2.45 -5.36 16.44
CA PHE A 42 3.27 -6.00 15.42
C PHE A 42 2.38 -6.73 14.42
N GLU A 43 2.63 -6.56 13.13
CA GLU A 43 1.87 -7.15 12.04
C GLU A 43 2.83 -7.96 11.17
N VAL A 44 2.48 -9.23 10.95
CA VAL A 44 3.18 -10.12 10.03
C VAL A 44 2.24 -10.42 8.87
N ARG A 45 2.64 -10.07 7.65
CA ARG A 45 1.95 -10.47 6.44
C ARG A 45 2.89 -11.29 5.55
N THR A 46 2.47 -12.45 5.12
CA THR A 46 3.04 -13.05 3.90
C THR A 46 2.20 -12.61 2.72
N ASP A 47 2.82 -12.57 1.55
CA ASP A 47 2.11 -12.60 0.27
C ASP A 47 2.56 -13.86 -0.50
N MET A 48 2.02 -14.12 -1.69
CA MET A 48 2.61 -15.08 -2.62
C MET A 48 2.25 -14.76 -4.05
N ASN A 49 3.27 -14.49 -4.88
CA ASN A 49 3.17 -14.14 -6.27
C ASN A 49 3.53 -15.30 -7.19
N PHE A 50 2.56 -15.65 -8.03
CA PHE A 50 2.68 -16.68 -9.06
C PHE A 50 2.25 -16.16 -10.43
N PHE A 51 3.06 -16.41 -11.44
CA PHE A 51 2.73 -16.26 -12.85
C PHE A 51 3.18 -17.49 -13.63
N THR A 52 2.50 -17.79 -14.73
CA THR A 52 3.00 -18.76 -15.72
C THR A 52 2.54 -18.43 -17.13
N LYS A 53 3.40 -18.70 -18.12
CA LYS A 53 3.11 -18.53 -19.55
C LYS A 53 3.79 -19.66 -20.33
N LEU A 54 3.00 -20.36 -21.14
CA LEU A 54 3.52 -21.25 -22.16
C LEU A 54 4.13 -20.43 -23.30
N ALA A 55 5.39 -20.67 -23.61
CA ALA A 55 6.12 -20.03 -24.69
C ALA A 55 6.34 -21.02 -25.84
N ASP A 56 5.99 -20.61 -27.06
CA ASP A 56 6.37 -21.31 -28.30
C ASP A 56 7.36 -20.43 -29.07
N PHE A 57 8.03 -21.00 -30.06
CA PHE A 57 9.00 -20.31 -30.90
C PHE A 57 8.34 -19.18 -31.70
N VAL A 58 8.79 -17.95 -31.48
CA VAL A 58 8.34 -16.74 -32.18
C VAL A 58 9.46 -16.32 -33.14
N GLY A 59 9.22 -16.44 -34.44
CA GLY A 59 10.20 -16.09 -35.47
C GLY A 59 9.98 -16.84 -36.78
N ASN A 60 10.97 -16.78 -37.67
CA ASN A 60 10.94 -17.51 -38.93
C ASN A 60 10.97 -19.03 -38.67
N GLN A 61 9.95 -19.76 -39.13
CA GLN A 61 9.84 -21.20 -38.87
C GLN A 61 10.98 -22.04 -39.49
N THR A 62 11.74 -21.54 -40.46
CA THR A 62 12.96 -22.25 -40.92
C THR A 62 14.15 -22.13 -39.97
N LEU A 63 14.05 -21.30 -38.93
CA LEU A 63 15.02 -21.21 -37.82
C LEU A 63 14.55 -21.95 -36.55
N LYS A 64 13.33 -22.51 -36.54
CA LYS A 64 12.82 -23.31 -35.40
C LYS A 64 13.60 -24.62 -35.33
N PRO A 65 14.29 -24.95 -34.23
CA PRO A 65 14.96 -26.24 -34.08
C PRO A 65 13.98 -27.40 -34.24
N ALA A 66 14.39 -28.48 -34.91
CA ALA A 66 13.52 -29.63 -35.20
C ALA A 66 13.05 -30.36 -33.93
N ASP A 67 13.75 -30.16 -32.82
CA ASP A 67 13.49 -30.69 -31.49
C ASP A 67 12.84 -29.66 -30.54
N PHE A 68 12.53 -28.44 -31.01
CA PHE A 68 11.90 -27.41 -30.20
C PHE A 68 10.54 -27.87 -29.66
N LYS A 69 10.41 -27.85 -28.33
CA LYS A 69 9.15 -28.06 -27.60
C LYS A 69 8.75 -26.75 -26.94
N ALA A 70 7.46 -26.48 -26.89
CA ALA A 70 6.95 -25.35 -26.12
C ALA A 70 7.40 -25.48 -24.66
N VAL A 71 7.96 -24.41 -24.11
CA VAL A 71 8.50 -24.36 -22.75
C VAL A 71 7.52 -23.59 -21.88
N ASN A 72 7.14 -24.15 -20.74
CA ASN A 72 6.34 -23.42 -19.77
C ASN A 72 7.28 -22.64 -18.85
N TYR A 73 7.13 -21.31 -18.83
CA TYR A 73 7.81 -20.46 -17.87
C TYR A 73 6.89 -20.21 -16.68
N TRP A 74 7.48 -20.20 -15.48
CA TRP A 74 6.83 -19.78 -14.25
C TRP A 74 7.63 -18.66 -13.62
N LEU A 75 6.98 -17.84 -12.81
CA LEU A 75 7.64 -16.93 -11.89
C LEU A 75 7.00 -17.15 -10.52
N VAL A 76 7.83 -17.49 -9.55
CA VAL A 76 7.51 -17.49 -8.13
C VAL A 76 8.57 -16.70 -7.37
N ASN A 77 8.18 -15.92 -6.37
CA ASN A 77 9.08 -15.05 -5.59
C ASN A 77 8.46 -14.77 -4.24
N SER A 78 9.19 -14.99 -3.11
CA SER A 78 9.22 -14.72 -1.62
C SER A 78 9.23 -13.33 -0.98
N SER A 79 8.26 -12.95 -0.15
CA SER A 79 8.49 -11.98 0.92
C SER A 79 7.59 -12.19 2.14
N ALA A 80 8.13 -11.82 3.31
CA ALA A 80 7.34 -11.56 4.51
C ALA A 80 7.46 -10.09 4.88
N VAL A 81 6.34 -9.45 5.18
CA VAL A 81 6.26 -8.07 5.68
C VAL A 81 6.12 -8.09 7.18
N LEU A 82 7.05 -7.43 7.86
CA LEU A 82 7.11 -7.31 9.32
C LEU A 82 6.95 -5.84 9.67
N THR A 83 5.77 -5.44 10.12
CA THR A 83 5.48 -4.04 10.49
C THR A 83 5.36 -3.88 12.00
N PHE A 84 6.03 -2.87 12.56
CA PHE A 84 5.98 -2.54 13.98
C PHE A 84 5.57 -1.08 14.17
N GLY A 85 4.47 -0.84 14.90
CA GLY A 85 4.04 0.50 15.30
C GLY A 85 4.93 0.98 16.43
N VAL A 86 5.81 1.94 16.17
CA VAL A 86 6.82 2.38 17.14
C VAL A 86 6.20 3.31 18.18
N VAL A 87 5.50 4.34 17.71
CA VAL A 87 4.76 5.34 18.48
C VAL A 87 3.55 5.78 17.66
N ASP A 88 2.65 6.58 18.24
CA ASP A 88 1.58 7.19 17.48
C ASP A 88 2.15 7.98 16.29
N HIS A 89 1.49 7.89 15.13
CA HIS A 89 1.93 8.45 13.84
C HIS A 89 3.19 7.84 13.20
N PHE A 90 3.87 6.83 13.79
CA PHE A 90 5.09 6.24 13.20
C PHE A 90 5.13 4.72 13.25
N ASP A 91 5.39 4.09 12.10
CA ASP A 91 5.72 2.67 12.00
C ASP A 91 6.95 2.38 11.15
N ILE A 92 7.52 1.20 11.38
CA ILE A 92 8.67 0.65 10.65
C ILE A 92 8.22 -0.65 10.01
N THR A 93 8.44 -0.78 8.71
CA THR A 93 8.18 -1.99 7.94
C THR A 93 9.50 -2.58 7.45
N VAL A 94 9.76 -3.85 7.72
CA VAL A 94 10.90 -4.61 7.18
C VAL A 94 10.35 -5.75 6.32
N ILE A 95 10.87 -5.88 5.10
CA ILE A 95 10.38 -6.82 4.10
C ILE A 95 11.54 -7.63 3.52
N PRO A 96 11.98 -8.70 4.19
CA PRO A 96 12.88 -9.67 3.59
C PRO A 96 12.23 -10.39 2.43
N GLY A 97 12.93 -10.44 1.30
CA GLY A 97 12.64 -11.39 0.24
C GLY A 97 13.07 -12.79 0.67
N LEU A 98 12.16 -13.77 0.73
CA LEU A 98 12.52 -15.13 1.18
C LEU A 98 12.84 -16.12 0.04
N TYR A 99 12.65 -15.74 -1.23
CA TYR A 99 12.87 -16.58 -2.41
C TYR A 99 12.67 -15.71 -3.67
N GLN A 100 13.30 -15.94 -4.81
CA GLN A 100 12.92 -15.30 -6.09
C GLN A 100 13.41 -16.14 -7.26
N ASP A 101 12.55 -16.55 -8.19
CA ASP A 101 12.98 -17.16 -9.46
C ASP A 101 13.73 -16.11 -10.29
N THR A 102 15.05 -16.23 -10.43
CA THR A 102 15.88 -15.23 -11.12
C THR A 102 16.01 -15.50 -12.61
N HIS A 103 15.73 -16.74 -13.04
CA HIS A 103 15.95 -17.17 -14.42
C HIS A 103 17.38 -16.87 -14.93
N THR A 104 18.42 -17.00 -14.10
CA THR A 104 19.83 -16.94 -14.54
C THR A 104 20.41 -18.37 -14.63
N PRO A 105 21.75 -18.61 -14.63
CA PRO A 105 22.32 -19.92 -14.32
C PRO A 105 22.10 -20.39 -12.87
N ASN A 106 22.01 -19.45 -11.92
CA ASN A 106 21.38 -19.71 -10.63
C ASN A 106 19.87 -19.61 -10.87
N GLU A 107 19.08 -20.60 -10.44
CA GLU A 107 17.65 -20.60 -10.77
C GLU A 107 16.83 -19.68 -9.86
N TYR A 108 17.35 -19.38 -8.65
CA TYR A 108 16.67 -18.58 -7.63
C TYR A 108 17.64 -17.84 -6.67
N ASN A 109 17.16 -16.74 -6.08
CA ASN A 109 17.73 -16.12 -4.87
C ASN A 109 17.08 -16.73 -3.61
N LEU A 110 17.85 -16.97 -2.56
CA LEU A 110 17.37 -17.44 -1.24
C LEU A 110 18.40 -17.10 -0.13
N PRO A 111 18.23 -16.00 0.64
CA PRO A 111 17.17 -14.99 0.54
C PRO A 111 17.31 -14.11 -0.72
N ASP A 112 16.26 -13.35 -1.00
CA ASP A 112 16.27 -12.22 -1.94
C ASP A 112 16.40 -10.89 -1.14
N ASP A 113 16.37 -9.76 -1.83
CA ASP A 113 16.63 -8.44 -1.24
C ASP A 113 15.73 -8.07 -0.05
N ILE A 114 16.30 -7.32 0.90
CA ILE A 114 15.55 -6.76 2.03
C ILE A 114 15.16 -5.32 1.71
N ARG A 115 13.86 -5.01 1.86
CA ARG A 115 13.35 -3.63 1.86
C ARG A 115 13.04 -3.16 3.27
N VAL A 116 13.29 -1.88 3.55
CA VAL A 116 12.95 -1.23 4.83
C VAL A 116 12.24 0.08 4.53
N PHE A 117 11.12 0.32 5.21
CA PHE A 117 10.37 1.57 5.15
C PHE A 117 10.18 2.16 6.54
N LEU A 118 10.35 3.47 6.65
CA LEU A 118 9.97 4.28 7.80
C LEU A 118 8.78 5.14 7.37
N LYS A 119 7.65 5.03 8.07
CA LYS A 119 6.39 5.69 7.71
C LYS A 119 5.98 6.67 8.81
N ALA A 120 5.66 7.89 8.41
CA ALA A 120 5.06 8.93 9.24
C ALA A 120 3.67 9.24 8.69
N GLY A 121 2.61 9.07 9.46
CA GLY A 121 1.26 9.16 8.93
C GLY A 121 0.17 9.28 9.99
N SER A 122 -1.04 8.87 9.64
CA SER A 122 -2.25 9.11 10.44
C SER A 122 -2.50 10.60 10.74
N PHE A 123 -1.98 11.53 9.93
CA PHE A 123 -2.24 12.96 10.09
C PHE A 123 -3.64 13.28 9.55
N ASP A 124 -4.62 13.41 10.44
CA ASP A 124 -6.01 13.61 10.06
C ASP A 124 -6.35 15.05 9.70
N PHE A 125 -7.32 15.21 8.79
CA PHE A 125 -7.93 16.48 8.45
C PHE A 125 -9.35 16.24 7.89
N ALA A 126 -10.08 17.32 7.59
CA ALA A 126 -11.47 17.28 7.14
C ALA A 126 -12.35 16.39 8.05
N ASN A 127 -12.38 16.73 9.36
CA ASN A 127 -13.12 16.01 10.40
C ASN A 127 -12.85 14.48 10.41
N ARG A 128 -11.57 14.10 10.34
CA ARG A 128 -11.08 12.71 10.31
C ARG A 128 -11.54 11.87 9.11
N SER A 129 -12.23 12.45 8.13
CA SER A 129 -12.56 11.75 6.89
C SER A 129 -11.36 11.60 5.96
N MET A 130 -10.31 12.41 6.13
CA MET A 130 -9.08 12.36 5.35
C MET A 130 -7.85 12.21 6.23
N TYR A 131 -6.84 11.49 5.72
CA TYR A 131 -5.55 11.30 6.36
C TYR A 131 -4.42 11.49 5.35
N ALA A 132 -3.35 12.15 5.77
CA ALA A 132 -2.10 12.27 5.03
C ALA A 132 -0.96 11.51 5.73
N GLY A 133 0.07 11.17 4.96
CA GLY A 133 1.31 10.57 5.46
C GLY A 133 2.39 10.54 4.38
N PHE A 134 3.59 10.14 4.78
CA PHE A 134 4.69 9.82 3.88
C PHE A 134 5.50 8.63 4.41
N SER A 135 6.19 7.92 3.52
CA SER A 135 7.20 6.93 3.88
C SER A 135 8.50 7.19 3.13
N ILE A 136 9.62 6.96 3.79
CA ILE A 136 10.92 6.80 3.14
C ILE A 136 11.26 5.32 3.10
N GLY A 137 11.78 4.85 1.97
CA GLY A 137 12.08 3.45 1.72
C GLY A 137 13.51 3.26 1.23
N THR A 138 14.07 2.08 1.49
CA THR A 138 15.33 1.61 0.92
C THR A 138 15.25 0.12 0.59
N ARG A 139 15.99 -0.31 -0.43
CA ARG A 139 16.26 -1.70 -0.77
C ARG A 139 17.74 -1.98 -0.58
N PHE A 140 18.05 -3.06 0.13
CA PHE A 140 19.42 -3.57 0.26
C PHE A 140 19.60 -4.76 -0.69
N PRO A 141 20.56 -4.71 -1.63
CA PRO A 141 20.86 -5.78 -2.56
C PRO A 141 21.58 -6.91 -1.81
N LEU A 142 20.82 -7.95 -1.43
CA LEU A 142 21.31 -9.11 -0.70
C LEU A 142 21.06 -10.42 -1.47
N GLY A 143 20.32 -10.38 -2.58
CA GLY A 143 20.25 -11.48 -3.54
C GLY A 143 21.60 -11.75 -4.21
N GLU A 144 21.74 -12.93 -4.81
CA GLU A 144 22.92 -13.27 -5.60
C GLU A 144 22.80 -12.70 -7.02
N ASP A 145 21.64 -12.90 -7.66
CA ASP A 145 21.31 -12.32 -8.96
C ASP A 145 20.42 -11.09 -8.84
N HIS A 146 20.61 -10.18 -9.79
CA HIS A 146 19.80 -8.98 -9.99
C HIS A 146 19.43 -8.87 -11.48
N ASN A 147 18.62 -7.88 -11.87
CA ASN A 147 18.16 -7.70 -13.26
C ASN A 147 17.61 -9.01 -13.87
N TYR A 148 16.57 -9.56 -13.24
CA TYR A 148 15.83 -10.74 -13.71
C TYR A 148 14.53 -10.34 -14.44
N PRO A 149 13.96 -11.20 -15.30
CA PRO A 149 12.72 -10.93 -16.05
C PRO A 149 11.45 -11.13 -15.19
N PHE A 150 10.31 -10.71 -15.73
CA PHE A 150 8.95 -10.90 -15.18
C PHE A 150 8.69 -10.18 -13.84
N THR A 151 9.63 -9.36 -13.38
CA THR A 151 9.60 -8.67 -12.08
C THR A 151 9.60 -7.15 -12.28
N TYR A 152 9.38 -6.40 -11.19
CA TYR A 152 9.93 -5.05 -11.08
C TYR A 152 11.45 -5.10 -11.06
N TYR A 153 12.09 -4.11 -11.68
CA TYR A 153 13.54 -4.03 -11.81
C TYR A 153 14.24 -4.11 -10.43
N ALA A 154 15.37 -4.80 -10.43
CA ALA A 154 16.25 -5.04 -9.29
C ALA A 154 17.65 -4.66 -9.73
N SER A 155 18.16 -3.55 -9.19
CA SER A 155 19.42 -2.94 -9.66
C SER A 155 20.69 -3.66 -9.22
N GLY A 156 20.66 -4.39 -8.09
CA GLY A 156 21.88 -4.82 -7.39
C GLY A 156 22.60 -3.71 -6.64
N ALA A 157 22.03 -2.49 -6.60
CA ALA A 157 22.53 -1.37 -5.83
C ALA A 157 21.59 -1.05 -4.65
N VAL A 158 22.05 -0.15 -3.76
CA VAL A 158 21.22 0.34 -2.65
C VAL A 158 20.24 1.37 -3.17
N GLU A 159 19.01 0.93 -3.45
CA GLU A 159 17.91 1.75 -3.92
C GLU A 159 17.26 2.50 -2.75
N TYR A 160 16.66 3.66 -3.04
CA TYR A 160 15.94 4.45 -2.05
C TYR A 160 14.83 5.30 -2.68
N GLY A 161 13.86 5.71 -1.87
CA GLY A 161 12.77 6.56 -2.34
C GLY A 161 11.89 7.13 -1.25
N ILE A 162 10.93 7.94 -1.68
CA ILE A 162 9.93 8.59 -0.83
C ILE A 162 8.54 8.45 -1.44
N ASN A 163 7.54 8.12 -0.63
CA ASN A 163 6.14 8.04 -1.04
C ASN A 163 5.31 9.01 -0.21
N GLY A 164 4.49 9.84 -0.84
CA GLY A 164 3.38 10.55 -0.21
C GLY A 164 2.10 9.70 -0.28
N MET A 165 1.29 9.77 0.77
CA MET A 165 0.04 9.04 0.91
C MET A 165 -1.11 9.97 1.26
N LEU A 166 -2.26 9.73 0.63
CA LEU A 166 -3.53 10.31 0.97
C LEU A 166 -4.55 9.18 1.16
N SER A 167 -5.48 9.34 2.09
CA SER A 167 -6.53 8.37 2.34
C SER A 167 -7.83 9.05 2.73
N TYR A 168 -8.94 8.56 2.19
CA TYR A 168 -10.29 9.00 2.45
C TYR A 168 -11.10 7.85 3.05
N TYR A 169 -11.90 8.13 4.08
CA TYR A 169 -12.80 7.19 4.74
C TYR A 169 -14.21 7.77 4.77
N LEU A 170 -15.19 7.01 4.30
CA LEU A 170 -16.60 7.45 4.28
C LEU A 170 -17.18 7.58 5.69
N ASP A 171 -16.82 6.68 6.60
CA ASP A 171 -17.08 6.79 8.04
C ASP A 171 -15.74 7.04 8.76
N PRO A 172 -15.50 8.26 9.29
CA PRO A 172 -14.27 8.57 10.02
C PRO A 172 -14.15 7.85 11.36
N TYR A 173 -15.26 7.34 11.91
CA TYR A 173 -15.34 6.68 13.21
C TYR A 173 -15.18 5.16 13.09
N LEU A 174 -15.61 4.58 11.96
CA LEU A 174 -15.47 3.16 11.62
C LEU A 174 -14.73 2.94 10.29
N PRO A 175 -13.48 3.45 10.13
CA PRO A 175 -12.74 3.44 8.86
C PRO A 175 -12.47 2.03 8.30
N ASP A 176 -12.46 1.01 9.16
CA ASP A 176 -12.24 -0.40 8.81
C ASP A 176 -13.56 -1.13 8.43
N ARG A 177 -14.70 -0.42 8.42
CA ARG A 177 -16.06 -0.94 8.13
C ARG A 177 -16.85 -0.12 7.11
N SER A 178 -16.36 1.05 6.71
CA SER A 178 -16.93 1.85 5.62
C SER A 178 -16.08 1.80 4.37
N PHE A 179 -16.68 2.12 3.22
CA PHE A 179 -15.92 2.41 2.00
C PHE A 179 -14.76 3.38 2.27
N ASN A 180 -13.61 3.12 1.67
CA ASN A 180 -12.43 3.97 1.75
C ASN A 180 -11.65 3.95 0.44
N ALA A 181 -10.82 4.98 0.25
CA ALA A 181 -10.03 5.19 -0.96
C ALA A 181 -8.63 5.71 -0.60
N HIS A 182 -7.62 5.29 -1.33
CA HIS A 182 -6.21 5.51 -1.01
C HIS A 182 -5.43 5.90 -2.25
N LEU A 183 -4.61 6.94 -2.13
CA LEU A 183 -3.68 7.37 -3.18
C LEU A 183 -2.26 7.33 -2.60
N THR A 184 -1.37 6.62 -3.27
CA THR A 184 0.08 6.66 -3.03
C THR A 184 0.74 7.24 -4.28
N LEU A 185 1.64 8.21 -4.10
CA LEU A 185 2.51 8.74 -5.15
C LEU A 185 3.93 8.77 -4.59
N GLY A 186 4.91 8.23 -5.32
CA GLY A 186 6.28 8.14 -4.83
C GLY A 186 7.33 8.30 -5.91
N TRP A 187 8.54 8.63 -5.47
CA TRP A 187 9.73 8.71 -6.29
C TRP A 187 10.75 7.69 -5.78
N TRP A 188 11.35 6.95 -6.69
CA TRP A 188 12.33 5.90 -6.41
C TRP A 188 13.60 6.10 -7.26
N ASN A 189 14.76 5.94 -6.64
CA ASN A 189 16.08 6.01 -7.25
C ASN A 189 16.75 4.64 -7.11
N TYR A 190 17.18 4.07 -8.24
CA TYR A 190 17.79 2.74 -8.28
C TYR A 190 19.30 2.76 -7.98
N ASN A 191 19.93 3.94 -8.07
CA ASN A 191 21.31 4.18 -7.63
C ASN A 191 22.37 3.24 -8.25
N GLU A 192 22.11 2.75 -9.46
CA GLU A 192 22.86 1.65 -10.07
C GLU A 192 24.12 2.08 -10.85
N ALA A 193 24.36 3.36 -11.09
CA ALA A 193 25.46 3.82 -11.95
C ALA A 193 26.82 3.29 -11.47
N GLY A 194 27.54 2.58 -12.36
CA GLY A 194 28.80 1.90 -12.04
C GLY A 194 28.64 0.52 -11.37
N THR A 195 27.42 0.02 -11.20
CA THR A 195 27.11 -1.36 -10.78
C THR A 195 26.99 -2.25 -12.02
N GLU A 196 27.46 -3.50 -11.94
CA GLU A 196 27.23 -4.49 -12.99
C GLU A 196 25.77 -4.95 -12.94
N VAL A 197 25.04 -4.75 -14.05
CA VAL A 197 23.63 -5.16 -14.16
C VAL A 197 23.41 -6.28 -15.17
N TYR A 198 24.35 -6.55 -16.08
CA TYR A 198 24.26 -7.71 -16.97
C TYR A 198 25.62 -8.11 -17.59
N LYS A 199 26.26 -9.20 -17.13
CA LYS A 199 27.41 -9.86 -17.78
C LYS A 199 28.48 -8.89 -18.30
N ASP A 200 29.29 -8.35 -17.39
CA ASP A 200 30.31 -7.33 -17.62
C ASP A 200 29.78 -5.97 -18.14
N LYS A 201 28.45 -5.78 -18.29
CA LYS A 201 27.84 -4.48 -18.58
C LYS A 201 27.47 -3.75 -17.30
N PHE A 202 28.08 -2.59 -17.12
CA PHE A 202 27.85 -1.68 -16.01
C PHE A 202 26.82 -0.62 -16.39
N ALA A 203 25.89 -0.31 -15.47
CA ALA A 203 24.91 0.74 -15.70
C ALA A 203 25.58 2.12 -15.81
N THR A 204 25.14 2.92 -16.77
CA THR A 204 25.74 4.22 -17.13
C THR A 204 25.07 5.40 -16.42
N VAL A 205 23.83 5.20 -15.96
CA VAL A 205 22.99 6.22 -15.31
C VAL A 205 22.29 5.65 -14.07
N ASN A 206 21.98 6.53 -13.11
CA ASN A 206 21.02 6.19 -12.06
C ASN A 206 19.60 6.33 -12.63
N SER A 207 18.87 5.23 -12.75
CA SER A 207 17.48 5.29 -13.16
C SER A 207 16.59 5.80 -12.02
N ASN A 208 15.48 6.43 -12.41
CA ASN A 208 14.57 7.10 -11.51
C ASN A 208 13.14 6.85 -11.97
N ALA A 209 12.24 6.57 -11.04
CA ALA A 209 10.85 6.27 -11.36
C ALA A 209 9.85 7.02 -10.47
N LEU A 210 8.71 7.35 -11.06
CA LEU A 210 7.49 7.75 -10.37
C LEU A 210 6.62 6.52 -10.17
N ASN A 211 6.44 6.12 -8.92
CA ASN A 211 5.52 5.07 -8.51
C ASN A 211 4.16 5.69 -8.19
N TYR A 212 3.06 5.02 -8.58
CA TYR A 212 1.71 5.48 -8.28
C TYR A 212 0.79 4.30 -7.97
N ALA A 213 -0.12 4.49 -7.01
CA ALA A 213 -1.16 3.51 -6.70
C ALA A 213 -2.44 4.22 -6.23
N LEU A 214 -3.59 3.79 -6.76
CA LEU A 214 -4.93 4.22 -6.37
C LEU A 214 -5.73 2.97 -5.99
N GLY A 215 -6.10 2.87 -4.72
CA GLY A 215 -6.80 1.72 -4.15
C GLY A 215 -8.17 2.11 -3.60
N PHE A 216 -9.15 1.23 -3.78
CA PHE A 216 -10.49 1.34 -3.22
C PHE A 216 -10.81 0.08 -2.40
N GLN A 217 -11.41 0.24 -1.22
CA GLN A 217 -11.89 -0.88 -0.42
C GLN A 217 -13.38 -0.71 -0.10
N TYR A 218 -14.13 -1.78 -0.29
CA TYR A 218 -15.48 -1.95 0.25
C TYR A 218 -15.45 -3.05 1.33
N PRO A 219 -15.27 -2.67 2.61
CA PRO A 219 -15.27 -3.62 3.71
C PRO A 219 -16.67 -4.10 4.09
N THR A 220 -16.74 -5.36 4.50
CA THR A 220 -17.88 -5.98 5.21
C THR A 220 -17.38 -6.57 6.54
N ASP A 221 -18.22 -7.29 7.29
CA ASP A 221 -17.80 -7.92 8.55
C ASP A 221 -16.73 -9.01 8.35
N LEU A 222 -16.83 -9.81 7.27
CA LEU A 222 -15.96 -10.97 7.03
C LEU A 222 -15.06 -10.82 5.79
N PHE A 223 -15.41 -9.96 4.84
CA PHE A 223 -14.69 -9.79 3.58
C PHE A 223 -14.42 -8.32 3.29
N ASP A 224 -13.22 -7.97 2.85
CA ASP A 224 -12.96 -6.69 2.19
C ASP A 224 -12.79 -6.94 0.70
N PHE A 225 -13.63 -6.29 -0.11
CA PHE A 225 -13.47 -6.28 -1.56
C PHE A 225 -12.60 -5.09 -1.94
N GLN A 226 -11.58 -5.32 -2.74
CA GLN A 226 -10.55 -4.35 -3.06
C GLN A 226 -10.39 -4.24 -4.59
N LEU A 227 -10.12 -3.02 -5.05
CA LEU A 227 -9.74 -2.75 -6.43
C LEU A 227 -8.62 -1.71 -6.43
N GLU A 228 -7.50 -2.07 -7.03
CA GLU A 228 -6.32 -1.21 -7.09
C GLU A 228 -5.91 -0.95 -8.54
N VAL A 229 -5.39 0.24 -8.82
CA VAL A 229 -4.69 0.58 -10.06
C VAL A 229 -3.33 1.10 -9.66
N PHE A 230 -2.26 0.44 -10.07
CA PHE A 230 -0.91 0.80 -9.67
C PHE A 230 0.09 0.61 -10.79
N GLY A 231 1.20 1.34 -10.73
CA GLY A 231 2.15 1.39 -11.81
C GLY A 231 3.43 2.15 -11.49
N LEU A 232 4.31 2.14 -12.47
CA LEU A 232 5.62 2.77 -12.45
C LEU A 232 5.85 3.47 -13.78
N ALA A 233 6.33 4.70 -13.73
CA ALA A 233 6.77 5.46 -14.89
C ALA A 233 8.20 5.98 -14.68
N TYR A 234 9.15 5.54 -15.50
CA TYR A 234 10.52 6.01 -15.43
C TYR A 234 10.63 7.48 -15.85
N LEU A 235 11.22 8.29 -14.96
CA LEU A 235 11.68 9.65 -15.22
C LEU A 235 13.08 9.64 -15.88
N THR A 236 13.87 8.61 -15.56
CA THR A 236 15.13 8.28 -16.22
C THR A 236 15.12 6.77 -16.37
N GLN A 237 15.05 6.28 -17.61
CA GLN A 237 15.02 4.85 -17.89
C GLN A 237 16.37 4.20 -17.58
N PRO A 238 16.39 2.92 -17.14
CA PRO A 238 17.59 2.11 -17.12
C PRO A 238 18.21 1.95 -18.52
N ASP A 239 19.49 1.56 -18.56
CA ASP A 239 20.20 1.21 -19.79
C ASP A 239 19.49 0.13 -20.62
N GLU A 240 19.80 0.04 -21.92
CA GLU A 240 19.09 -0.88 -22.83
C GLU A 240 19.22 -2.37 -22.46
N PHE A 241 20.26 -2.75 -21.72
CA PHE A 241 20.54 -4.13 -21.31
C PHE A 241 19.95 -4.51 -19.94
N VAL A 242 18.95 -3.74 -19.48
CA VAL A 242 18.17 -4.00 -18.27
C VAL A 242 16.79 -4.50 -18.67
N TYR A 243 16.35 -5.64 -18.12
CA TYR A 243 14.96 -6.08 -18.20
C TYR A 243 14.08 -5.14 -17.39
N ALA A 244 12.80 -5.03 -17.74
CA ALA A 244 11.83 -4.23 -16.97
C ALA A 244 12.23 -2.74 -16.91
N ARG A 245 12.76 -2.22 -18.03
CA ARG A 245 13.08 -0.80 -18.24
C ARG A 245 11.89 0.01 -18.79
N GLU A 246 10.78 -0.66 -19.05
CA GLU A 246 9.53 -0.07 -19.55
C GLU A 246 8.62 0.45 -18.43
N ASN A 247 7.74 1.38 -18.78
CA ASN A 247 6.66 1.81 -17.90
C ASN A 247 5.57 0.74 -17.86
N TRP A 248 4.94 0.54 -16.71
CA TRP A 248 3.89 -0.45 -16.55
C TRP A 248 2.74 0.03 -15.66
N THR A 249 1.58 -0.59 -15.86
CA THR A 249 0.38 -0.37 -15.07
C THR A 249 -0.39 -1.68 -14.95
N TYR A 250 -0.82 -2.02 -13.74
CA TYR A 250 -1.72 -3.14 -13.45
C TYR A 250 -3.02 -2.64 -12.81
N VAL A 251 -4.06 -3.45 -12.99
CA VAL A 251 -5.31 -3.37 -12.21
C VAL A 251 -5.43 -4.65 -11.39
N THR A 252 -5.68 -4.52 -10.09
CA THR A 252 -5.73 -5.62 -9.13
C THR A 252 -7.10 -5.67 -8.44
N PRO A 253 -8.05 -6.46 -8.93
CA PRO A 253 -9.14 -6.96 -8.09
C PRO A 253 -8.57 -7.90 -7.02
N SER A 254 -8.98 -7.69 -5.77
CA SER A 254 -8.58 -8.55 -4.65
C SER A 254 -9.69 -8.69 -3.61
N ILE A 255 -9.59 -9.74 -2.80
CA ILE A 255 -10.47 -10.03 -1.68
C ILE A 255 -9.65 -10.43 -0.46
N ARG A 256 -9.97 -9.81 0.68
CA ARG A 256 -9.43 -10.17 1.99
C ARG A 256 -10.51 -10.86 2.80
N TYR A 257 -10.27 -12.09 3.24
CA TYR A 257 -11.14 -12.80 4.20
C TYR A 257 -10.59 -12.62 5.62
N LYS A 258 -11.38 -12.03 6.52
CA LYS A 258 -10.99 -11.66 7.89
C LYS A 258 -11.88 -12.36 8.94
N PRO A 259 -11.74 -13.67 9.15
CA PRO A 259 -12.55 -14.41 10.12
C PRO A 259 -12.33 -13.97 11.58
N PHE A 260 -11.21 -13.32 11.87
CA PHE A 260 -10.89 -12.78 13.20
C PHE A 260 -10.24 -11.40 13.05
N SER A 261 -10.38 -10.54 14.06
CA SER A 261 -9.78 -9.19 14.08
C SER A 261 -8.25 -9.14 14.11
N TRP A 262 -7.60 -10.29 14.27
CA TRP A 262 -6.15 -10.46 14.31
C TRP A 262 -5.61 -11.33 13.15
N PHE A 263 -6.48 -11.82 12.26
CA PHE A 263 -6.11 -12.78 11.22
C PHE A 263 -6.88 -12.57 9.92
N GLY A 264 -6.15 -12.47 8.81
CA GLY A 264 -6.71 -12.38 7.47
C GLY A 264 -6.01 -13.29 6.45
N PHE A 265 -6.73 -13.61 5.39
CA PHE A 265 -6.18 -14.16 4.14
C PHE A 265 -6.43 -13.14 3.03
N ASN A 266 -5.44 -12.91 2.17
CA ASN A 266 -5.53 -12.01 1.03
C ASN A 266 -5.38 -12.83 -0.26
N LEU A 267 -6.28 -12.61 -1.22
CA LEU A 267 -6.23 -13.18 -2.56
C LEU A 267 -6.39 -12.04 -3.58
N GLY A 268 -5.51 -11.92 -4.55
CA GLY A 268 -5.60 -10.91 -5.62
C GLY A 268 -5.10 -11.43 -6.95
N VAL A 269 -5.42 -10.72 -8.02
CA VAL A 269 -4.83 -10.96 -9.35
C VAL A 269 -4.48 -9.63 -9.98
N ASP A 270 -3.20 -9.36 -10.17
CA ASP A 270 -2.74 -8.25 -11.00
C ASP A 270 -3.02 -8.60 -12.47
N ILE A 271 -3.59 -7.66 -13.23
CA ILE A 271 -3.82 -7.76 -14.68
C ILE A 271 -3.15 -6.55 -15.34
N ARG A 272 -2.19 -6.79 -16.24
CA ARG A 272 -1.44 -5.69 -16.89
C ARG A 272 -2.33 -4.99 -17.90
N VAL A 273 -2.39 -3.66 -17.81
CA VAL A 273 -3.16 -2.79 -18.72
C VAL A 273 -2.28 -1.85 -19.55
N SER A 274 -1.00 -1.74 -19.22
CA SER A 274 0.01 -1.08 -20.06
C SER A 274 0.33 -1.90 -21.33
N PRO A 275 0.85 -1.27 -22.40
CA PRO A 275 1.31 -1.97 -23.60
C PRO A 275 2.33 -3.09 -23.31
N ASP A 276 2.38 -4.06 -24.22
CA ASP A 276 3.36 -5.15 -24.18
C ASP A 276 4.54 -4.88 -25.12
N GLU A 277 5.23 -3.78 -24.86
CA GLU A 277 6.45 -3.40 -25.56
C GLU A 277 7.67 -3.94 -24.79
N ASP A 278 8.62 -4.53 -25.49
CA ASP A 278 9.95 -4.84 -24.98
C ASP A 278 10.94 -3.87 -25.64
N THR A 279 11.59 -3.06 -24.81
CA THR A 279 12.57 -2.05 -25.23
C THR A 279 13.97 -2.41 -24.74
N SER A 280 14.13 -3.60 -24.15
CA SER A 280 15.43 -4.14 -23.77
C SER A 280 16.14 -4.68 -25.01
N ASN A 281 17.46 -4.51 -25.05
CA ASN A 281 18.29 -4.79 -26.21
C ASN A 281 19.60 -5.48 -25.79
N GLY A 282 20.03 -6.46 -26.58
CA GLY A 282 21.27 -7.20 -26.34
C GLY A 282 21.24 -8.06 -25.06
N ILE A 283 20.05 -8.49 -24.62
CA ILE A 283 19.83 -9.45 -23.52
C ILE A 283 19.05 -10.68 -24.02
N ASN A 284 19.79 -11.54 -24.71
CA ASN A 284 19.30 -12.54 -25.66
C ASN A 284 18.73 -13.83 -25.01
N LYS A 285 17.87 -13.72 -23.97
CA LYS A 285 17.27 -14.92 -23.33
C LYS A 285 15.86 -15.25 -23.86
N PHE A 286 15.10 -14.27 -24.34
CA PHE A 286 13.68 -14.46 -24.68
C PHE A 286 13.25 -14.00 -26.09
N GLU A 287 14.16 -13.39 -26.88
CA GLU A 287 13.87 -12.85 -28.22
C GLU A 287 13.14 -13.86 -29.13
N ASN A 288 13.55 -15.14 -29.11
CA ASN A 288 12.99 -16.20 -29.94
C ASN A 288 11.69 -16.84 -29.40
N VAL A 289 11.14 -16.36 -28.29
CA VAL A 289 9.94 -16.94 -27.64
C VAL A 289 8.86 -15.91 -27.25
N GLY A 290 9.06 -14.62 -27.57
CA GLY A 290 8.03 -13.58 -27.40
C GLY A 290 7.51 -13.47 -25.95
N LEU A 291 8.42 -13.55 -24.99
CA LEU A 291 8.09 -13.37 -23.57
C LEU A 291 8.35 -11.92 -23.16
N PRO A 292 7.41 -11.30 -22.43
CA PRO A 292 7.50 -9.90 -22.05
C PRO A 292 8.36 -9.68 -20.81
N ASN A 293 8.94 -8.50 -20.65
CA ASN A 293 9.66 -8.12 -19.43
C ASN A 293 8.78 -8.11 -18.18
N TYR A 294 7.49 -7.81 -18.35
CA TYR A 294 6.49 -7.79 -17.28
C TYR A 294 5.42 -8.86 -17.48
N THR A 295 4.98 -9.49 -16.40
CA THR A 295 3.92 -10.51 -16.46
C THR A 295 2.62 -9.92 -17.01
N ALA A 296 1.92 -10.66 -17.87
CA ALA A 296 0.59 -10.24 -18.33
C ALA A 296 -0.46 -10.28 -17.20
N TRP A 297 -0.28 -11.20 -16.24
CA TRP A 297 -1.08 -11.35 -15.04
C TRP A 297 -0.21 -11.94 -13.91
N LYS A 298 -0.59 -11.77 -12.65
CA LYS A 298 0.10 -12.36 -11.49
C LYS A 298 -0.90 -12.61 -10.36
N ALA A 299 -0.93 -13.81 -9.80
CA ALA A 299 -1.81 -14.14 -8.68
C ALA A 299 -1.10 -13.89 -7.33
N HIS A 300 -1.78 -13.21 -6.41
CA HIS A 300 -1.34 -12.87 -5.05
C HIS A 300 -2.06 -13.76 -4.00
N LEU A 301 -1.31 -14.33 -3.06
CA LEU A 301 -1.79 -15.27 -2.03
C LEU A 301 -1.14 -15.05 -0.67
N GLY A 302 -1.73 -14.19 0.17
CA GLY A 302 -1.17 -13.82 1.47
C GLY A 302 -1.96 -14.31 2.68
N PHE A 303 -1.31 -14.37 3.83
CA PHE A 303 -1.98 -14.32 5.13
C PHE A 303 -1.43 -13.18 5.98
N GLU A 304 -2.25 -12.66 6.89
CA GLU A 304 -1.91 -11.55 7.78
C GLU A 304 -2.23 -11.92 9.23
N ILE A 305 -1.31 -11.65 10.14
CA ILE A 305 -1.43 -11.87 11.58
C ILE A 305 -1.06 -10.57 12.29
N THR A 306 -2.03 -9.94 12.96
CA THR A 306 -1.79 -8.77 13.81
C THR A 306 -1.66 -9.20 15.27
N LEU A 307 -0.46 -9.15 15.82
CA LEU A 307 -0.21 -9.37 17.25
C LEU A 307 -0.58 -8.11 18.06
N LEU A 308 -1.26 -8.34 19.18
CA LEU A 308 -1.56 -7.30 20.17
C LEU A 308 -0.27 -6.73 20.79
N PRO A 309 -0.31 -5.51 21.35
CA PRO A 309 0.89 -4.88 21.89
C PRO A 309 1.58 -5.73 22.95
N LEU A 310 2.88 -5.98 22.75
CA LEU A 310 3.71 -6.73 23.71
C LEU A 310 3.71 -6.07 25.10
N THR A 311 3.57 -4.75 25.15
CA THR A 311 3.47 -3.95 26.38
C THR A 311 2.20 -4.20 27.19
N ASP A 312 1.06 -4.51 26.54
CA ASP A 312 -0.16 -4.91 27.23
C ASP A 312 -0.16 -6.42 27.54
N ALA A 313 0.52 -7.24 26.73
CA ALA A 313 0.69 -8.68 26.99
C ALA A 313 1.49 -8.97 28.27
N VAL A 314 2.35 -8.04 28.72
CA VAL A 314 3.00 -8.08 30.04
C VAL A 314 2.02 -7.58 31.11
N GLY A 315 1.05 -8.43 31.46
CA GLY A 315 0.22 -8.29 32.66
C GLY A 315 -1.28 -8.08 32.44
N ASN A 316 -1.73 -7.62 31.27
CA ASN A 316 -3.15 -7.46 30.97
C ASN A 316 -3.68 -8.66 30.16
N THR A 317 -4.88 -9.15 30.53
CA THR A 317 -5.57 -10.15 29.71
C THR A 317 -6.10 -9.52 28.42
N PRO A 318 -6.31 -10.28 27.33
CA PRO A 318 -6.91 -9.75 26.09
C PRO A 318 -8.24 -9.02 26.31
N ALA A 319 -9.02 -9.43 27.31
CA ALA A 319 -10.25 -8.76 27.72
C ALA A 319 -10.01 -7.34 28.27
N ALA A 320 -8.95 -7.14 29.08
CA ALA A 320 -8.60 -5.82 29.61
C ALA A 320 -8.13 -4.86 28.50
N VAL A 321 -7.44 -5.37 27.47
CA VAL A 321 -7.06 -4.58 26.28
C VAL A 321 -8.30 -4.18 25.47
N GLN A 322 -9.23 -5.10 25.24
CA GLN A 322 -10.52 -4.80 24.61
C GLN A 322 -11.33 -3.79 25.44
N GLN A 323 -11.31 -3.88 26.77
CA GLN A 323 -11.99 -2.95 27.65
C GLN A 323 -11.37 -1.55 27.62
N LYS A 324 -10.03 -1.41 27.54
CA LYS A 324 -9.37 -0.12 27.28
C LYS A 324 -9.80 0.47 25.92
N GLN A 325 -9.85 -0.35 24.87
CA GLN A 325 -10.29 0.10 23.54
C GLN A 325 -11.78 0.50 23.52
N PHE A 326 -12.62 -0.22 24.26
CA PHE A 326 -14.03 0.13 24.44
C PHE A 326 -14.18 1.44 25.22
N ASN A 327 -13.45 1.61 26.33
CA ASN A 327 -13.48 2.84 27.11
C ASN A 327 -13.01 4.05 26.28
N LYS A 328 -11.92 3.94 25.51
CA LYS A 328 -11.50 5.00 24.57
C LYS A 328 -12.58 5.36 23.54
N ARG A 329 -13.38 4.38 23.08
CA ARG A 329 -14.52 4.64 22.18
C ARG A 329 -15.67 5.35 22.90
N VAL A 330 -15.98 4.96 24.14
CA VAL A 330 -17.03 5.61 24.96
C VAL A 330 -16.64 7.05 25.28
N GLU A 331 -15.41 7.27 25.74
CA GLU A 331 -14.83 8.59 26.05
C GLU A 331 -14.88 9.51 24.83
N PHE A 332 -14.54 8.98 23.64
CA PHE A 332 -14.67 9.68 22.37
C PHE A 332 -16.12 9.94 21.92
N PHE A 333 -17.05 8.99 22.11
CA PHE A 333 -18.48 9.25 21.85
C PHE A 333 -19.04 10.33 22.77
N GLN A 334 -18.53 10.41 24.01
CA GLN A 334 -18.93 11.43 24.97
C GLN A 334 -18.37 12.81 24.58
N GLU A 335 -17.12 12.88 24.11
CA GLU A 335 -16.53 14.08 23.49
C GLU A 335 -17.36 14.58 22.30
N ILE A 336 -17.85 13.69 21.42
CA ILE A 336 -18.77 14.05 20.31
C ILE A 336 -20.11 14.60 20.81
N ILE A 337 -20.69 14.00 21.87
CA ILE A 337 -21.95 14.49 22.44
C ILE A 337 -21.74 15.90 23.01
N GLU A 338 -20.64 16.13 23.73
CA GLU A 338 -20.29 17.45 24.25
C GLU A 338 -20.00 18.48 23.13
N GLU A 339 -19.32 18.11 22.04
CA GLU A 339 -19.12 19.00 20.88
C GLU A 339 -20.44 19.32 20.19
N ARG A 340 -21.37 18.35 20.11
CA ARG A 340 -22.70 18.55 19.54
C ARG A 340 -23.55 19.47 20.42
N GLU A 341 -23.58 19.25 21.73
CA GLU A 341 -24.28 20.13 22.69
C GLU A 341 -23.69 21.55 22.66
N LYS A 342 -22.36 21.70 22.60
CA LYS A 342 -21.72 23.01 22.39
C LYS A 342 -22.15 23.65 21.07
N SER A 343 -22.23 22.88 19.99
CA SER A 343 -22.66 23.37 18.67
C SER A 343 -24.14 23.74 18.61
N GLU A 344 -25.00 23.05 19.36
CA GLU A 344 -26.43 23.37 19.49
C GLU A 344 -26.61 24.63 20.36
N ASN A 345 -25.90 24.76 21.50
CA ASN A 345 -25.89 25.99 22.30
C ASN A 345 -25.39 27.23 21.53
N ILE A 346 -24.33 27.09 20.72
CA ILE A 346 -23.80 28.18 19.88
C ILE A 346 -24.83 28.62 18.82
N LYS A 347 -25.68 27.72 18.33
CA LYS A 347 -26.80 28.09 17.44
C LYS A 347 -27.88 28.86 18.20
N GLU A 348 -28.28 28.42 19.38
CA GLU A 348 -29.26 29.15 20.19
C GLU A 348 -28.78 30.56 20.60
N GLU A 349 -27.47 30.75 20.83
CA GLU A 349 -26.89 32.09 21.03
C GLU A 349 -26.86 32.91 19.75
N LEU A 350 -26.56 32.31 18.59
CA LEU A 350 -26.59 32.99 17.29
C LEU A 350 -27.99 33.45 16.90
N ASP A 351 -29.00 32.62 17.11
CA ASP A 351 -30.40 32.95 16.83
C ASP A 351 -30.86 34.12 17.73
N LYS A 352 -30.53 34.09 19.03
CA LYS A 352 -30.78 35.24 19.94
C LYS A 352 -30.08 36.52 19.50
N LEU A 353 -28.84 36.44 19.03
CA LEU A 353 -28.11 37.61 18.52
C LEU A 353 -28.68 38.13 17.19
N GLN A 354 -29.37 37.29 16.40
CA GLN A 354 -30.16 37.77 15.26
C GLN A 354 -31.44 38.47 15.72
N ASP A 355 -32.19 37.87 16.65
CA ASP A 355 -33.41 38.48 17.22
C ASP A 355 -33.12 39.84 17.89
N GLU A 356 -32.07 39.93 18.71
CA GLU A 356 -31.64 41.18 19.36
C GLU A 356 -31.20 42.23 18.31
N ARG A 357 -30.56 41.81 17.22
CA ARG A 357 -30.17 42.70 16.14
C ARG A 357 -31.38 43.20 15.34
N GLU A 358 -32.34 42.33 15.04
CA GLU A 358 -33.56 42.72 14.31
C GLU A 358 -34.42 43.67 15.14
N ALA A 359 -34.52 43.44 16.46
CA ALA A 359 -35.14 44.38 17.39
C ALA A 359 -34.41 45.74 17.43
N ALA A 360 -33.07 45.74 17.51
CA ALA A 360 -32.29 46.97 17.51
C ALA A 360 -32.36 47.73 16.17
N GLU A 361 -32.47 47.03 15.03
CA GLU A 361 -32.70 47.62 13.72
C GLU A 361 -34.11 48.23 13.62
N GLN A 362 -35.14 47.61 14.21
CA GLN A 362 -36.48 48.19 14.33
C GLN A 362 -36.51 49.44 15.22
N GLU A 363 -35.91 49.42 16.41
CA GLU A 363 -35.80 50.61 17.28
C GLU A 363 -35.04 51.76 16.59
N LEU A 364 -33.99 51.45 15.82
CA LEU A 364 -33.27 52.45 15.01
C LEU A 364 -34.12 53.06 13.90
N GLU A 365 -35.01 52.28 13.27
CA GLU A 365 -35.89 52.78 12.21
C GLU A 365 -37.04 53.62 12.80
N GLU A 366 -37.60 53.25 13.95
CA GLU A 366 -38.55 54.07 14.71
C GLU A 366 -37.93 55.39 15.16
N LEU A 367 -36.70 55.36 15.71
CA LEU A 367 -35.97 56.57 16.10
C LEU A 367 -35.64 57.48 14.91
N LYS A 368 -35.38 56.92 13.72
CA LYS A 368 -35.25 57.72 12.48
C LYS A 368 -36.57 58.36 12.08
N GLN A 369 -37.69 57.63 12.11
CA GLN A 369 -39.00 58.22 11.78
C GLN A 369 -39.35 59.37 12.73
N ILE A 370 -39.10 59.21 14.03
CA ILE A 370 -39.29 60.28 15.02
C ILE A 370 -38.38 61.49 14.71
N LEU A 371 -37.12 61.27 14.32
CA LEU A 371 -36.19 62.34 13.93
C LEU A 371 -36.53 63.01 12.58
N GLU A 372 -37.13 62.28 11.64
CA GLU A 372 -37.62 62.84 10.37
C GLU A 372 -38.92 63.64 10.56
N ASP A 373 -39.83 63.17 11.43
CA ASP A 373 -41.06 63.89 11.80
C ASP A 373 -40.76 65.15 12.64
N GLU A 374 -39.86 65.09 13.63
CA GLU A 374 -39.41 66.29 14.38
C GLU A 374 -38.52 67.23 13.54
N GLY A 375 -37.88 66.72 12.49
CA GLY A 375 -37.07 67.50 11.54
C GLY A 375 -37.87 68.20 10.44
N GLY A 376 -39.18 67.93 10.33
CA GLY A 376 -40.05 68.43 9.25
C GLY A 376 -40.63 69.84 9.44
N ASP A 377 -40.60 70.40 10.65
CA ASP A 377 -41.21 71.70 11.01
C ASP A 377 -40.14 72.79 11.31
N LEU A 378 -39.39 73.20 10.27
CA LEU A 378 -38.50 74.38 10.27
C LEU A 378 -38.63 75.24 8.99
#